data_AF-A0A0S7WY94-F1
#
_entry.id   AF-A0A0S7WY94-F1
#
_cell.length_a   1.000
_cell.length_b   1.000
_cell.length_c   1.000
_cell.angle_alpha   90.00
_cell.angle_beta   90.00
_cell.angle_gamma   90.00
#
_symmetry.space_group_name_H-M   'P 1'
#
loop_
_entity.id
_entity.type
_entity.pdbx_description
1 polymer ?
#
loop_
_entity_poly.entity_id
_entity_poly.type
_entity_poly.pdbx_seq_one_letter_code
_entity_poly.pdbx_strand_id
1 'polypeptide(L)'
;MLSQLPIELPKVSRDQIDKQILRAGMIAELDAVSFYEQMAAMTDNNNIKKVLLDIAKEEKTHIGEFETMLLKLDQEQVQENEEARKEIEELTS
;
A
#
# COMPACT_ATOMS: atom_id res chain seq x y z
N MET A 1 6.03 9.41 6.63
CA MET A 1 6.76 9.16 5.37
C MET A 1 8.07 8.45 5.62
N LEU A 2 8.24 7.27 5.01
CA LEU A 2 9.49 6.52 5.02
C LEU A 2 10.60 7.34 4.36
N SER A 3 11.53 7.86 5.17
CA SER A 3 12.74 8.52 4.67
C SER A 3 13.84 7.53 4.26
N GLN A 4 13.70 6.26 4.66
CA GLN A 4 14.61 5.17 4.36
C GLN A 4 13.80 3.89 4.12
N LEU A 5 14.26 3.06 3.18
CA LEU A 5 13.64 1.77 2.91
C LEU A 5 13.83 0.84 4.12
N PRO A 6 12.79 0.10 4.55
CA PRO A 6 12.89 -0.84 5.67
C PRO A 6 13.67 -2.12 5.33
N ILE A 7 14.29 -2.20 4.14
CA ILE A 7 14.96 -3.39 3.63
C ILE A 7 16.45 -3.10 3.46
N GLU A 8 17.28 -3.91 4.12
CA GLU A 8 18.70 -4.00 3.78
C GLU A 8 18.85 -4.85 2.51
N LEU A 9 18.72 -4.19 1.34
CA LEU A 9 18.82 -4.82 0.02
C LEU A 9 20.03 -5.77 -0.17
N PRO A 10 21.22 -5.55 0.44
CA PRO A 10 22.34 -6.49 0.30
C PRO A 10 22.12 -7.87 0.95
N LYS A 11 21.13 -8.01 1.84
CA LYS A 11 20.86 -9.27 2.59
C LYS A 11 19.72 -10.09 1.99
N VAL A 12 19.05 -9.58 0.95
CA VAL A 12 17.92 -10.25 0.29
C VAL A 12 18.43 -10.95 -0.97
N SER A 13 17.96 -12.17 -1.22
CA SER A 13 18.29 -12.90 -2.44
C SER A 13 17.72 -12.19 -3.67
N ARG A 14 18.41 -12.28 -4.80
CA ARG A 14 18.03 -11.54 -6.02
C ARG A 14 16.64 -11.89 -6.55
N ASP A 15 16.13 -13.08 -6.25
CA ASP A 15 14.78 -13.54 -6.60
C ASP A 15 13.68 -12.92 -5.72
N GLN A 16 14.02 -12.44 -4.52
CA GLN A 16 13.07 -11.82 -3.59
C GLN A 16 13.07 -10.31 -3.66
N ILE A 17 14.11 -9.70 -4.23
CA ILE A 17 14.29 -8.25 -4.20
C ILE A 17 13.13 -7.50 -4.88
N ASP A 18 12.62 -8.01 -6.00
CA ASP A 18 11.52 -7.37 -6.73
C ASP A 18 10.21 -7.39 -5.92
N LYS A 19 9.89 -8.53 -5.28
CA LYS A 19 8.75 -8.62 -4.37
C LYS A 19 8.86 -7.64 -3.21
N GLN A 20 10.07 -7.49 -2.65
CA GLN A 20 10.33 -6.57 -1.55
C GLN A 20 10.25 -5.10 -1.98
N ILE A 21 10.69 -4.76 -3.19
CA ILE A 21 10.51 -3.42 -3.77
C ILE A 21 9.02 -3.08 -3.90
N LEU A 22 8.22 -4.00 -4.44
CA LEU A 22 6.78 -3.79 -4.61
C LEU A 22 6.07 -3.63 -3.26
N ARG A 23 6.39 -4.46 -2.27
CA ARG A 23 5.85 -4.34 -0.90
C ARG A 23 6.27 -3.01 -0.24
N ALA A 24 7.52 -2.59 -0.41
CA ALA A 24 7.97 -1.28 0.09
C ALA A 24 7.22 -0.12 -0.57
N GLY A 25 6.95 -0.21 -1.88
CA GLY A 25 6.08 0.73 -2.60
C GLY A 25 4.70 0.80 -1.97
N MET A 26 4.02 -0.34 -1.79
CA MET A 26 2.70 -0.40 -1.14
C MET A 26 2.70 0.23 0.26
N ILE A 27 3.72 -0.02 1.08
CA ILE A 27 3.84 0.57 2.42
C ILE A 27 3.95 2.09 2.33
N ALA A 28 4.75 2.61 1.41
CA ALA A 28 4.92 4.05 1.22
C ALA A 28 3.59 4.71 0.83
N GLU A 29 2.85 4.11 -0.10
CA GLU A 29 1.57 4.67 -0.55
C GLU A 29 0.49 4.58 0.54
N LEU A 30 0.43 3.50 1.32
CA LEU A 30 -0.50 3.39 2.46
C LEU A 30 -0.24 4.45 3.54
N ASP A 31 1.03 4.75 3.82
CA ASP A 31 1.43 5.85 4.71
C ASP A 31 1.01 7.21 4.14
N ALA A 32 1.18 7.42 2.83
CA ALA A 32 0.77 8.64 2.14
C ALA A 32 -0.75 8.86 2.18
N VAL A 33 -1.55 7.83 1.87
CA VAL A 33 -3.02 7.87 1.99
C VAL A 33 -3.43 8.30 3.39
N SER A 34 -2.92 7.61 4.41
CA SER A 34 -3.25 7.90 5.81
C SER A 34 -2.86 9.32 6.20
N PHE A 35 -1.67 9.77 5.78
CA PHE A 35 -1.16 11.12 6.03
C PHE A 35 -2.05 12.19 5.41
N TYR A 36 -2.37 12.08 4.11
CA TYR A 36 -3.16 13.10 3.42
C TYR A 36 -4.61 13.15 3.91
N GLU A 37 -5.24 12.00 4.20
CA GLU A 37 -6.59 11.97 4.76
C GLU A 37 -6.64 12.61 6.17
N GLN A 38 -5.64 12.37 7.01
CA GLN A 38 -5.54 13.03 8.32
C GLN A 38 -5.35 14.55 8.20
N MET A 39 -4.46 15.01 7.32
CA MET A 39 -4.27 16.44 7.08
C MET A 39 -5.53 17.09 6.51
N ALA A 40 -6.27 16.38 5.64
CA ALA A 40 -7.53 16.84 5.10
C ALA A 40 -8.59 16.99 6.19
N ALA A 41 -8.63 16.08 7.16
CA ALA A 41 -9.53 16.17 8.31
C ALA A 41 -9.18 17.33 9.26
N MET A 42 -7.91 17.72 9.36
CA MET A 42 -7.45 18.80 10.26
C MET A 42 -7.63 20.21 9.69
N THR A 43 -7.73 20.37 8.37
CA THR A 43 -7.80 21.70 7.76
C THR A 43 -9.24 22.20 7.59
N ASP A 44 -9.46 23.47 7.93
CA ASP A 44 -10.71 24.20 7.64
C ASP A 44 -10.73 24.81 6.24
N ASN A 45 -9.59 24.82 5.52
CA ASN A 45 -9.51 25.37 4.18
C ASN A 45 -10.02 24.36 3.14
N ASN A 46 -11.17 24.64 2.53
CA ASN A 46 -11.82 23.77 1.55
C ASN A 46 -10.97 23.47 0.31
N ASN A 47 -10.14 24.41 -0.15
CA ASN A 47 -9.28 24.18 -1.31
C ASN A 47 -8.15 23.19 -0.96
N ILE A 48 -7.53 23.35 0.21
CA ILE A 48 -6.49 22.44 0.69
C ILE A 48 -7.07 21.04 0.91
N LYS A 49 -8.24 20.95 1.56
CA LYS A 49 -8.95 19.69 1.77
C LYS A 49 -9.21 18.96 0.45
N LYS A 50 -9.69 19.68 -0.58
CA LYS A 50 -9.95 19.09 -1.89
C LYS A 50 -8.67 18.52 -2.53
N VAL A 51 -7.57 19.27 -2.48
CA VAL A 51 -6.28 18.80 -3.04
C VAL A 51 -5.78 17.57 -2.30
N LEU A 52 -5.78 17.58 -0.96
CA LEU A 52 -5.31 16.45 -0.16
C LEU A 52 -6.11 15.17 -0.41
N LEU A 53 -7.44 15.28 -0.52
CA LEU A 53 -8.30 14.13 -0.81
C LEU A 53 -8.15 13.61 -2.25
N ASP A 54 -7.85 14.48 -3.21
CA ASP A 54 -7.56 14.07 -4.58
C ASP A 54 -6.22 13.32 -4.66
N ILE A 55 -5.18 13.84 -4.01
CA ILE A 55 -3.88 13.14 -3.90
C ILE A 55 -4.07 11.79 -3.19
N ALA A 56 -4.74 11.75 -2.04
CA ALA A 56 -5.00 10.49 -1.31
C ALA A 56 -5.74 9.46 -2.16
N LYS A 57 -6.58 9.90 -3.11
CA LYS A 57 -7.27 9.01 -4.05
C LYS A 57 -6.30 8.47 -5.10
N GLU A 58 -5.38 9.27 -5.62
CA GLU A 58 -4.34 8.85 -6.56
C GLU A 58 -3.41 7.81 -5.92
N GLU A 59 -2.99 8.02 -4.67
CA GLU A 59 -2.12 7.05 -3.98
C GLU A 59 -2.81 5.68 -3.78
N LYS A 60 -4.15 5.65 -3.63
CA LYS A 60 -4.90 4.38 -3.61
C LYS A 60 -4.82 3.64 -4.94
N THR A 61 -4.74 4.35 -6.06
CA THR A 61 -4.47 3.73 -7.37
C THR A 61 -3.04 3.18 -7.41
N HIS A 62 -2.05 3.92 -6.92
CA HIS A 62 -0.66 3.45 -6.88
C HIS A 62 -0.49 2.18 -6.01
N ILE A 63 -1.20 2.07 -4.88
CA ILE A 63 -1.27 0.81 -4.10
C ILE A 63 -1.71 -0.35 -4.98
N GLY A 64 -2.79 -0.16 -5.74
CA GLY A 64 -3.33 -1.17 -6.65
C GLY A 64 -2.38 -1.55 -7.78
N GLU A 65 -1.60 -0.60 -8.31
CA GLU A 65 -0.57 -0.86 -9.32
C GLU A 65 0.54 -1.77 -8.77
N PHE A 66 1.07 -1.45 -7.57
CA PHE A 66 2.07 -2.28 -6.91
C PHE A 66 1.54 -3.67 -6.55
N GLU A 67 0.35 -3.76 -5.97
CA GLU A 67 -0.27 -5.03 -5.60
C GLU A 67 -0.50 -5.91 -6.85
N THR A 68 -1.04 -5.33 -7.93
CA THR A 68 -1.27 -6.06 -9.18
C THR A 68 0.02 -6.64 -9.74
N MET A 69 1.14 -5.90 -9.65
CA MET A 69 2.43 -6.42 -10.08
C MET A 69 2.97 -7.49 -9.11
N LEU A 70 2.77 -7.32 -7.80
CA LEU A 70 3.21 -8.28 -6.79
C LEU A 70 2.53 -9.64 -7.00
N LEU A 71 1.22 -9.66 -7.23
CA LEU A 71 0.46 -10.89 -7.43
C LEU A 71 0.88 -11.65 -8.70
N LYS A 72 1.48 -10.99 -9.70
CA LYS A 72 2.09 -11.68 -10.86
C LYS A 72 3.36 -12.44 -10.50
N LEU A 73 4.08 -11.99 -9.47
CA LEU A 73 5.37 -12.56 -9.06
C LEU A 73 5.25 -13.47 -7.84
N ASP A 74 4.19 -13.35 -7.05
CA ASP A 74 4.07 -13.97 -5.74
C ASP A 74 2.80 -14.82 -5.60
N GLN A 75 2.89 -16.09 -6.02
CA GLN A 75 1.75 -17.02 -6.01
C GLN A 75 1.27 -17.37 -4.59
N GLU A 76 2.17 -17.34 -3.59
CA GLU A 76 1.79 -17.52 -2.18
C GLU A 76 0.87 -16.38 -1.74
N GLN A 77 1.20 -15.12 -2.04
CA GLN A 77 0.35 -13.98 -1.74
C GLN A 77 -1.04 -14.08 -2.40
N VAL A 78 -1.15 -14.66 -3.59
CA VAL A 78 -2.45 -14.91 -4.24
C VAL A 78 -3.29 -15.90 -3.42
N GLN A 79 -2.69 -17.01 -2.98
CA GLN A 79 -3.36 -18.03 -2.17
C GLN A 79 -3.81 -17.46 -0.81
N GLU A 80 -2.91 -16.74 -0.13
CA GLU A 80 -3.22 -16.11 1.16
C GLU A 80 -4.32 -15.03 1.02
N ASN A 81 -4.37 -14.31 -0.10
CA ASN A 81 -5.46 -13.36 -0.36
C ASN A 81 -6.83 -14.05 -0.53
N GLU A 82 -6.87 -15.27 -1.06
CA GLU A 82 -8.12 -16.06 -1.16
C GLU A 82 -8.55 -16.58 0.22
N GLU A 83 -7.61 -17.10 1.01
CA GLU A 83 -7.91 -17.56 2.38
C GLU A 83 -8.34 -16.39 3.29
N ALA A 84 -7.68 -15.24 3.19
CA ALA A 84 -8.05 -14.04 3.94
C ALA A 84 -9.50 -13.60 3.66
N ARG A 85 -10.00 -13.77 2.42
CA ARG A 85 -11.40 -13.47 2.09
C ARG A 85 -12.36 -14.39 2.83
N LYS A 86 -12.08 -15.69 2.85
CA LYS A 86 -12.90 -16.68 3.57
C LYS A 86 -12.89 -16.40 5.07
N GLU A 87 -11.72 -16.13 5.64
CA GLU A 87 -11.57 -15.86 7.08
C GLU A 87 -12.38 -14.62 7.50
N ILE A 88 -12.35 -13.53 6.72
CA ILE A 88 -13.16 -12.34 7.01
C ILE A 88 -14.65 -12.60 6.85
N GLU A 89 -15.07 -13.35 5.83
CA GLU A 89 -16.47 -13.76 5.67
C GLU A 89 -16.95 -14.57 6.89
N GLU A 90 -16.15 -15.52 7.37
CA GLU A 90 -16.49 -16.32 8.56
C GLU A 90 -16.54 -15.48 9.86
N LEU A 91 -15.62 -14.52 10.03
CA LEU A 91 -15.55 -13.69 11.23
C LEU A 91 -16.64 -12.61 11.30
N THR A 92 -17.23 -12.23 10.16
CA THR A 92 -18.16 -11.08 10.08
C THR A 92 -19.58 -11.43 9.64
N SER A 93 -19.86 -12.72 9.37
CA SER A 93 -21.21 -13.23 9.04
C SER A 93 -22.12 -13.45 10.25
#